data_AF-A0A085WHK8-F1
#
_entry.id   AF-A0A085WHK8-F1
#
_cell.length_a   1.000
_cell.length_b   1.000
_cell.length_c   1.000
_cell.angle_alpha   90.00
_cell.angle_beta   90.00
_cell.angle_gamma   90.00
#
_symmetry.space_group_name_H-M   'P 1'
#
loop_
_entity.id
_entity.type
_entity.pdbx_description
1 polymer ?
#
loop_
_entity_poly.entity_id
_entity_poly.type
_entity_poly.pdbx_seq_one_letter_code
_entity_poly.pdbx_strand_id
1 'polypeptide(L)'
;MEPLNPNQVDAWLREGLFHKLLGTLIPDVVVHAAGDLLNIQAVFDFKFPCPKDKEASWHEYHPNHPFHPLNQQTVYEEAFKAEVMSVRPAFGVTR
;
A
#
# COMPACT_ATOMS: atom_id res chain seq x y z
N MET A 1 -6.14 8.72 -8.87
CA MET A 1 -5.09 8.86 -7.83
C MET A 1 -3.82 9.28 -8.55
N GLU A 2 -3.10 10.29 -8.07
CA GLU A 2 -1.89 10.80 -8.71
C GLU A 2 -0.66 10.39 -7.88
N PRO A 3 0.39 9.84 -8.50
CA PRO A 3 1.62 9.52 -7.78
C PRO A 3 2.32 10.82 -7.33
N LEU A 4 2.87 10.81 -6.12
CA LEU A 4 3.71 11.91 -5.65
C LEU A 4 5.02 11.97 -6.43
N ASN A 5 5.53 13.18 -6.66
CA ASN A 5 6.83 13.38 -7.30
C ASN A 5 7.96 12.87 -6.38
N PRO A 6 8.80 11.90 -6.83
CA PRO A 6 9.85 11.33 -5.99
C PRO A 6 10.86 12.35 -5.44
N ASN A 7 11.24 13.35 -6.24
CA ASN A 7 12.19 14.38 -5.80
C ASN A 7 11.60 15.25 -4.67
N GLN A 8 10.28 15.46 -4.69
CA GLN A 8 9.58 16.21 -3.65
C GLN A 8 9.45 15.39 -2.37
N VAL A 9 9.14 14.10 -2.49
CA VAL A 9 9.14 13.17 -1.36
C VAL A 9 10.51 13.13 -0.69
N ASP A 10 11.59 13.00 -1.47
CA ASP A 10 12.96 13.00 -0.97
C ASP A 10 13.32 14.30 -0.24
N ALA A 11 12.90 15.46 -0.77
CA ALA A 11 13.11 16.74 -0.10
C ALA A 11 12.40 16.80 1.26
N TRP A 12 11.11 16.40 1.31
CA TRP A 12 10.35 16.36 2.56
C TRP A 12 10.94 15.40 3.59
N LEU A 13 11.47 14.24 3.17
CA LEU A 13 12.14 13.30 4.05
C LEU A 13 13.43 13.91 4.64
N ARG A 14 14.26 14.55 3.81
CA ARG A 14 15.51 15.20 4.27
C ARG A 14 15.27 16.38 5.22
N GLU A 15 14.17 17.11 5.03
CA GLU A 15 13.78 18.25 5.87
C GLU A 15 13.00 17.84 7.14
N GLY A 16 12.70 16.55 7.33
CA GLY A 16 11.93 16.06 8.48
C GLY A 16 10.44 16.40 8.42
N LEU A 17 9.90 16.71 7.24
CA LEU A 17 8.50 17.09 7.02
C LEU A 17 7.57 15.86 6.89
N PHE A 18 7.73 14.87 7.78
CA PHE A 18 7.00 13.59 7.72
C PHE A 18 5.47 13.75 7.72
N HIS A 19 4.95 14.82 8.33
CA HIS A 19 3.51 15.12 8.35
C HIS A 19 2.92 15.30 6.93
N LYS A 20 3.73 15.67 5.93
CA LYS A 20 3.30 15.79 4.53
C LYS A 20 3.07 14.44 3.85
N LEU A 21 3.66 13.38 4.41
CA LEU A 21 3.55 12.01 3.91
C LEU A 21 2.48 11.20 4.65
N LEU A 22 1.88 11.76 5.71
CA LEU A 22 0.85 11.09 6.49
C LEU A 22 -0.37 10.78 5.62
N GLY A 23 -0.79 9.52 5.59
CA GLY A 23 -1.90 9.07 4.74
C GLY A 23 -1.50 8.73 3.30
N THR A 24 -0.22 8.81 2.94
CA THR A 24 0.24 8.33 1.62
C THR A 24 0.09 6.81 1.53
N LEU A 25 -0.35 6.30 0.38
CA LEU A 25 -0.42 4.86 0.11
C LEU A 25 0.83 4.44 -0.67
N ILE A 26 1.52 3.41 -0.18
CA ILE A 26 2.78 2.92 -0.74
C ILE A 26 2.70 1.39 -0.86
N PRO A 27 1.97 0.86 -1.85
CA PRO A 27 1.98 -0.59 -2.13
C PRO A 27 3.34 -1.02 -2.70
N ASP A 28 3.68 -2.31 -2.55
CA ASP A 28 4.95 -2.85 -3.03
C ASP A 28 5.00 -2.99 -4.56
N VAL A 29 3.89 -3.41 -5.18
CA VAL A 29 3.79 -3.56 -6.64
C VAL A 29 2.42 -3.08 -7.13
N VAL A 30 2.42 -2.28 -8.19
CA VAL A 30 1.21 -1.86 -8.90
C VAL A 30 1.32 -2.30 -10.36
N VAL A 31 0.31 -3.00 -10.85
CA VAL A 31 0.20 -3.44 -12.25
C VAL A 31 -0.77 -2.52 -12.97
N HIS A 32 -0.33 -1.95 -14.07
CA HIS A 32 -1.11 -1.04 -14.90
C HIS A 32 -1.47 -1.69 -16.24
N ALA A 33 -2.52 -1.18 -16.90
CA ALA A 33 -2.82 -1.56 -18.27
C ALA A 33 -1.68 -1.12 -19.20
N ALA A 34 -1.41 -1.91 -20.25
CA ALA A 34 -0.34 -1.62 -21.18
C ALA A 34 -0.55 -0.26 -21.84
N GLY A 35 0.39 0.66 -21.64
CA GLY A 35 0.34 2.02 -22.19
C GLY A 35 -0.51 3.03 -21.41
N ASP A 36 -1.11 2.64 -20.27
CA ASP A 36 -1.92 3.54 -19.43
C ASP A 36 -1.60 3.36 -17.94
N LEU A 37 -0.79 4.27 -17.40
CA LEU A 37 -0.38 4.28 -16.00
C LEU A 37 -1.49 4.71 -15.03
N LEU A 38 -2.61 5.26 -15.50
CA LEU A 38 -3.73 5.62 -14.63
C LEU A 38 -4.74 4.48 -14.49
N ASN A 39 -4.69 3.51 -15.41
CA ASN A 39 -5.53 2.33 -15.38
C ASN A 39 -4.85 1.20 -14.59
N ILE A 40 -5.06 1.20 -13.28
CA ILE A 40 -4.55 0.17 -12.37
C ILE A 40 -5.37 -1.11 -12.54
N GLN A 41 -4.69 -2.23 -12.76
CA GLN A 41 -5.28 -3.55 -12.94
C GLN A 41 -5.22 -4.39 -11.67
N ALA A 42 -4.11 -4.31 -10.94
CA ALA A 42 -3.91 -5.02 -9.68
C ALA A 42 -2.87 -4.33 -8.80
N VAL A 43 -2.99 -4.53 -7.48
CA VAL A 43 -2.05 -4.05 -6.46
C VAL A 43 -1.63 -5.22 -5.60
N PHE A 44 -0.32 -5.36 -5.38
CA PHE A 44 0.23 -6.40 -4.51
C PHE A 44 1.02 -5.77 -3.38
N ASP A 45 0.84 -6.33 -2.18
CA ASP A 45 1.56 -5.95 -0.97
C ASP A 45 2.18 -7.20 -0.35
N PHE A 46 3.49 -7.17 -0.12
CA PHE A 46 4.26 -8.30 0.33
C PHE A 46 4.25 -8.36 1.86
N LYS A 47 3.74 -9.47 2.40
CA LYS A 47 3.62 -9.69 3.84
C LYS A 47 4.56 -10.80 4.28
N PHE A 48 5.42 -10.47 5.26
CA PHE A 48 6.44 -11.38 5.82
C PHE A 48 6.19 -11.67 7.30
N PRO A 49 5.08 -12.36 7.65
CA PRO A 49 4.81 -12.72 9.04
C PRO A 49 5.88 -13.69 9.57
N CYS A 50 6.24 -13.52 10.83
CA CYS A 50 7.13 -14.41 11.59
C CYS A 50 6.36 -14.96 12.80
N PRO A 51 6.37 -16.29 13.06
CA PRO A 51 7.04 -17.36 12.28
C PRO A 51 6.38 -17.60 10.91
N LYS A 52 7.07 -18.34 10.02
CA LYS A 52 6.70 -18.49 8.59
C LYS A 52 5.27 -19.02 8.34
N ASP A 53 4.74 -19.78 9.28
CA ASP A 53 3.43 -20.42 9.28
C ASP A 53 2.31 -19.49 9.75
N LYS A 54 2.64 -18.35 10.38
CA LYS A 54 1.66 -17.33 10.72
C LYS A 54 1.05 -16.73 9.45
N GLU A 55 -0.27 -16.61 9.43
CA GLU A 55 -0.99 -15.95 8.34
C GLU A 55 -0.64 -14.46 8.26
N ALA A 56 -0.61 -13.93 7.04
CA ALA A 56 -0.51 -12.49 6.85
C ALA A 56 -1.85 -11.85 7.21
N SER A 57 -1.81 -10.76 7.96
CA SER A 57 -3.00 -9.98 8.29
C SER A 57 -2.82 -8.54 7.86
N TRP A 58 -3.91 -7.97 7.34
CA TRP A 58 -4.04 -6.53 7.16
C TRP A 58 -4.40 -5.91 8.50
N HIS A 59 -3.48 -5.10 9.04
CA HIS A 59 -3.69 -4.50 10.34
C HIS A 59 -4.58 -3.28 10.22
N GLU A 60 -5.47 -3.11 11.19
CA GLU A 60 -6.21 -1.88 11.38
C GLU A 60 -5.23 -0.74 11.67
N TYR A 61 -5.51 0.44 11.13
CA TYR A 61 -4.71 1.61 11.44
C TYR A 61 -4.94 2.05 12.89
N HIS A 62 -3.86 2.50 13.55
CA HIS A 62 -3.92 3.02 14.92
C HIS A 62 -4.93 4.18 15.02
N PRO A 63 -5.64 4.38 16.16
CA PRO A 63 -6.65 5.43 16.33
C PRO A 63 -6.24 6.87 15.96
N ASN A 64 -4.95 7.17 15.96
CA ASN A 64 -4.40 8.48 15.60
C ASN A 64 -4.07 8.61 14.10
N HIS A 65 -4.35 7.59 13.29
CA HIS A 65 -4.08 7.57 11.86
C HIS A 65 -5.31 8.06 11.07
N PRO A 66 -5.15 8.82 9.96
CA PRO A 66 -6.27 9.36 9.19
C PRO A 66 -7.27 8.33 8.66
N PHE A 67 -6.84 7.07 8.51
CA PHE A 67 -7.67 6.00 7.97
C PHE A 67 -8.25 5.06 9.02
N HIS A 68 -8.04 5.31 10.32
CA HIS A 68 -8.75 4.53 11.34
C HIS A 68 -10.27 4.78 11.24
N PRO A 69 -11.14 3.75 11.38
CA PRO A 69 -10.87 2.37 11.80
C PRO A 69 -10.68 1.36 10.67
N LEU A 70 -10.34 1.82 9.45
CA LEU A 70 -10.10 0.91 8.34
C LEU A 70 -8.77 0.16 8.51
N ASN A 71 -8.64 -0.95 7.81
CA ASN A 71 -7.35 -1.62 7.62
C ASN A 71 -6.72 -1.19 6.28
N GLN A 72 -5.45 -1.53 6.10
CA GLN A 72 -4.71 -1.16 4.89
C GLN A 72 -5.31 -1.73 3.60
N GLN A 73 -5.85 -2.95 3.62
CA GLN A 73 -6.49 -3.56 2.44
C GLN A 73 -7.67 -2.73 1.96
N THR A 74 -8.60 -2.41 2.86
CA THR A 74 -9.81 -1.65 2.53
C THR A 74 -9.46 -0.28 1.94
N VAL A 75 -8.47 0.42 2.52
CA VAL A 75 -8.02 1.72 1.99
C VAL A 75 -7.43 1.58 0.59
N TYR A 76 -6.64 0.53 0.33
CA TYR A 76 -6.09 0.29 -1.01
C TYR A 76 -7.20 -0.04 -2.02
N GLU A 77 -8.17 -0.88 -1.64
CA GLU A 77 -9.30 -1.23 -2.50
C GLU A 77 -10.14 -0.01 -2.87
N GLU A 78 -10.44 0.86 -1.90
CA GLU A 78 -11.18 2.09 -2.12
C GLU A 78 -10.41 3.11 -2.99
N ALA A 79 -9.11 3.25 -2.76
CA ALA A 79 -8.27 4.23 -3.45
C ALA A 79 -7.93 3.83 -4.89
N PHE A 80 -7.57 2.56 -5.09
CA PHE A 80 -7.11 2.05 -6.39
C PHE A 80 -8.25 1.49 -7.25
N LYS A 81 -9.39 1.11 -6.64
CA LYS A 81 -10.55 0.53 -7.34
C LYS A 81 -10.17 -0.68 -8.21
N ALA A 82 -9.21 -1.46 -7.73
CA ALA A 82 -8.62 -2.61 -8.41
C ALA A 82 -8.48 -3.78 -7.43
N GLU A 83 -8.09 -4.95 -7.94
CA GLU A 83 -7.83 -6.12 -7.10
C GLU A 83 -6.58 -5.86 -6.22
N VAL A 84 -6.76 -5.92 -4.90
CA VAL A 84 -5.68 -5.76 -3.92
C VAL A 84 -5.39 -7.12 -3.30
N MET A 85 -4.13 -7.54 -3.38
CA MET A 85 -3.72 -8.88 -2.98
C MET A 85 -2.52 -8.83 -2.06
N SER A 86 -2.52 -9.70 -1.05
CA SER A 86 -1.33 -9.93 -0.24
C SER A 86 -0.49 -11.06 -0.84
N VAL A 87 0.83 -10.91 -0.86
CA VAL A 87 1.75 -11.95 -1.31
C VAL A 87 2.64 -12.38 -0.16
N ARG A 88 2.73 -13.69 0.07
CA ARG A 88 3.53 -14.29 1.13
C ARG A 88 4.62 -15.18 0.54
N PRO A 89 5.86 -15.14 1.07
CA PRO A 89 6.90 -16.08 0.69
C PRO A 89 6.43 -17.53 0.86
N ALA A 90 6.74 -18.39 -0.11
CA ALA A 90 6.35 -19.81 -0.17
C ALA A 90 4.85 -20.13 -0.30
N PHE A 91 3.94 -19.16 -0.12
CA PHE A 91 2.48 -19.37 -0.25
C PHE A 91 1.87 -18.66 -1.47
N GLY A 92 2.54 -17.65 -2.02
CA GLY A 92 2.05 -16.90 -3.18
C GLY A 92 0.97 -15.89 -2.78
N VAL A 93 -0.04 -15.76 -3.63
CA VAL A 93 -1.13 -14.78 -3.47
C VAL A 93 -2.21 -15.31 -2.53
N THR A 94 -2.55 -14.53 -1.51
CA THR A 94 -3.73 -14.73 -0.65
C THR A 94 -4.75 -13.63 -0.90
N ARG A 95 -5.99 -14.04 -1.20
CA ARG A 95 -7.17 -13.19 -1.41
C ARG A 95 -7.98 -13.07 -0.15
#